data_AF-A0A8H7WBE9-F1
#
_entry.id   AF-A0A8H7WBE9-F1
#
_cell.length_a   1.000
_cell.length_b   1.000
_cell.length_c   1.000
_cell.angle_alpha   90.00
_cell.angle_beta   90.00
_cell.angle_gamma   90.00
#
_symmetry.space_group_name_H-M   'P 1'
#
loop_
_entity.id
_entity.type
_entity.pdbx_description
1 polymer ?
#
loop_
_entity_poly.entity_id
_entity_poly.type
_entity_poly.pdbx_seq_one_letter_code
_entity_poly.pdbx_strand_id
1 'polypeptide(L)'
;MIAEETFVVLDCGGGTVDAVAYTRIFERLADERYLDRKGETRKSIVRHLVPNFEDFDKRSKNVAKMPRNRIHISGLVGDEDRVATSGGPKIFNNNYLNMNSDDYNAIFLPLLHRVGAVLRGQLEMAMSKKKVVKKDFLICGLRAAPSLRSFLSSFLKYLTRELKVPQEIRLITTNDQDSVTAVASGAVLRALNKQQGPSRQAYSSFGFLRIEPYPPFKTYHTFEVDNPRLLCEEVLYVSDQATESHFALHDLRKQDAQVAGKIIIDMTFLRDEGKILHVFPTPDENGMSQGKDITRNLRYEARYPANESGKVQKAGQISIAAAFRPGTG
;
A
#
# COMPACT_ATOMS: atom_id res chain seq x y z
N MET A 1 0.76 -21.55 19.85
CA MET A 1 0.49 -20.20 20.36
C MET A 1 -0.36 -20.35 21.60
N ILE A 2 0.07 -19.80 22.74
CA ILE A 2 -0.73 -19.77 23.97
C ILE A 2 -1.90 -18.80 23.72
N ALA A 3 -3.13 -19.24 23.97
CA ALA A 3 -4.37 -18.71 23.40
C ALA A 3 -4.81 -17.30 23.87
N GLU A 4 -3.96 -16.52 24.53
CA GLU A 4 -4.37 -15.28 25.21
C GLU A 4 -3.42 -14.07 25.05
N GLU A 5 -2.34 -14.18 24.27
CA GLU A 5 -1.44 -13.04 24.06
C GLU A 5 -1.84 -12.21 22.83
N THR A 6 -2.11 -10.91 23.03
CA THR A 6 -2.33 -9.97 21.92
C THR A 6 -1.00 -9.31 21.52
N PHE A 7 -0.74 -9.26 20.23
CA PHE A 7 0.46 -8.65 19.65
C PHE A 7 0.08 -7.70 18.50
N VAL A 8 0.98 -6.77 18.20
CA VAL A 8 0.84 -5.83 17.09
C VAL A 8 1.96 -6.09 16.07
N VAL A 9 1.60 -6.05 14.78
CA VAL A 9 2.55 -6.15 13.66
C VAL A 9 2.61 -4.81 12.92
N LEU A 10 3.82 -4.30 12.75
CA LEU A 10 4.08 -3.04 12.05
C LEU A 10 4.83 -3.28 10.73
N ASP A 11 4.14 -3.04 9.62
CA ASP A 11 4.76 -2.97 8.28
C ASP A 11 5.01 -1.50 7.90
N CYS A 12 6.29 -1.13 7.85
CA CYS A 12 6.74 0.24 7.62
C CYS A 12 7.49 0.28 6.27
N GLY A 13 6.76 0.42 5.17
CA GLY A 13 7.30 0.35 3.81
C GLY A 13 8.55 1.22 3.59
N GLY A 14 9.70 0.57 3.37
CA GLY A 14 11.01 1.23 3.26
C GLY A 14 11.15 2.19 2.08
N GLY A 15 10.50 1.88 0.95
CA GLY A 15 10.55 2.69 -0.27
C GLY A 15 10.01 4.12 -0.12
N THR A 16 9.20 4.38 0.92
CA THR A 16 8.72 5.74 1.20
C THR A 16 9.86 6.66 1.64
N VAL A 17 10.80 6.15 2.44
CA VAL A 17 11.95 6.94 2.91
C VAL A 17 12.87 7.30 1.74
N ASP A 18 13.07 6.35 0.83
CA ASP A 18 13.92 6.55 -0.35
C ASP A 18 13.33 7.61 -1.29
N ALA A 19 12.00 7.60 -1.48
CA ALA A 19 11.30 8.61 -2.26
C ALA A 19 11.39 10.01 -1.63
N VAL A 20 11.27 10.12 -0.30
CA VAL A 20 11.40 11.41 0.39
C VAL A 20 12.85 11.91 0.33
N ALA A 21 13.84 11.02 0.51
CA ALA A 21 15.25 11.38 0.36
C ALA A 21 15.57 11.89 -1.05
N TYR A 22 15.03 11.21 -2.08
CA TYR A 22 15.13 11.65 -3.46
C TYR A 22 14.58 13.08 -3.64
N THR A 23 13.34 13.32 -3.21
CA THR A 23 12.70 14.64 -3.33
C THR A 23 13.51 15.71 -2.60
N ARG A 24 13.96 15.43 -1.38
CA ARG A 24 14.73 16.39 -0.56
C ARG A 24 16.04 16.79 -1.23
N ILE A 25 16.79 15.82 -1.77
CA ILE A 25 18.05 16.11 -2.47
C ILE A 25 17.76 16.87 -3.76
N PHE A 26 16.73 16.47 -4.52
CA PHE A 26 16.36 17.13 -5.77
C PHE A 26 15.94 18.59 -5.57
N GLU A 27 15.16 18.89 -4.53
CA GLU A 27 14.77 20.26 -4.15
C GLU A 27 15.98 21.14 -3.84
N ARG A 28 16.99 20.61 -3.13
CA ARG A 28 18.22 21.38 -2.86
C ARG A 28 18.98 21.72 -4.14
N LEU A 29 18.94 20.85 -5.14
CA LEU A 29 19.56 21.06 -6.45
C LEU A 29 18.69 21.87 -7.42
N ALA A 30 17.50 22.36 -7.02
CA ALA A 30 16.50 22.95 -7.92
C ALA A 30 16.98 24.17 -8.74
N ASP A 31 17.96 24.93 -8.23
CA ASP A 31 18.52 26.09 -8.94
C ASP A 31 19.87 25.80 -9.61
N GLU A 32 20.44 24.61 -9.38
CA GLU A 32 21.79 24.25 -9.81
C GLU A 32 21.81 23.78 -11.28
N ARG A 33 21.27 24.61 -12.19
CA ARG A 33 21.06 24.26 -13.61
C ARG A 33 22.34 23.92 -14.36
N TYR A 34 23.49 24.40 -13.89
CA TYR A 34 24.81 24.07 -14.48
C TYR A 34 25.17 22.58 -14.37
N LEU A 35 24.49 21.83 -13.50
CA LEU A 35 24.63 20.38 -13.40
C LEU A 35 23.95 19.63 -14.55
N ASP A 36 23.02 20.27 -15.26
CA ASP A 36 22.35 19.68 -16.42
C ASP A 36 23.25 19.85 -17.67
N ARG A 37 24.18 18.91 -17.89
CA ARG A 37 25.15 18.98 -19.01
C ARG A 37 25.51 17.62 -19.57
N LYS A 38 25.91 17.58 -20.85
CA LYS A 38 26.39 16.37 -21.55
C LYS A 38 25.44 15.16 -21.44
N GLY A 39 24.12 15.41 -21.46
CA GLY A 39 23.09 14.37 -21.34
C GLY A 39 22.80 13.89 -19.91
N GLU A 40 23.54 14.38 -18.92
CA GLU A 40 23.22 14.18 -17.50
C GLU A 40 22.29 15.29 -17.01
N THR A 41 21.31 14.92 -16.17
CA THR A 41 20.38 15.84 -15.53
C THR A 41 20.50 15.73 -14.02
N ARG A 42 20.15 16.77 -13.26
CA ARG A 42 20.02 16.68 -11.79
C ARG A 42 19.11 15.53 -11.37
N LYS A 43 18.04 15.29 -12.13
CA LYS A 43 17.13 14.17 -11.90
C LYS A 43 17.85 12.81 -11.98
N SER A 44 18.72 12.62 -12.96
CA SER A 44 19.54 11.41 -13.09
C SER A 44 20.63 11.35 -12.04
N ILE A 45 21.30 12.47 -11.72
CA ILE A 45 22.29 12.55 -10.63
C ILE A 45 21.67 12.04 -9.33
N VAL A 46 20.55 12.61 -8.89
CA VAL A 46 19.88 12.20 -7.64
C VAL A 46 19.45 10.74 -7.70
N ARG A 47 18.97 10.26 -8.85
CA ARG A 47 18.59 8.86 -9.02
C ARG A 47 19.76 7.89 -8.76
N HIS A 48 20.97 8.25 -9.16
CA HIS A 48 22.17 7.45 -8.89
C HIS A 48 22.63 7.52 -7.42
N LEU A 49 22.17 8.51 -6.65
CA LEU A 49 22.49 8.64 -5.23
C LEU A 49 21.55 7.81 -4.32
N VAL A 50 20.34 7.49 -4.79
CA VAL A 50 19.33 6.75 -3.99
C VAL A 50 19.85 5.40 -3.49
N PRO A 51 20.51 4.54 -4.29
CA PRO A 51 21.02 3.26 -3.80
C PRO A 51 21.98 3.42 -2.62
N ASN A 52 22.88 4.41 -2.68
CA ASN A 52 23.80 4.69 -1.57
C ASN A 52 23.06 5.15 -0.32
N PHE A 53 22.02 5.98 -0.46
CA PHE A 53 21.17 6.36 0.66
C PHE A 53 20.45 5.14 1.25
N GLU A 54 19.84 4.31 0.41
CA GLU A 54 19.09 3.12 0.80
C GLU A 54 19.96 2.08 1.52
N ASP A 55 21.16 1.82 1.02
CA ASP A 55 22.02 0.77 1.56
C ASP A 55 22.90 1.24 2.72
N PHE A 56 23.27 2.52 2.74
CA PHE A 56 24.16 3.06 3.77
C PHE A 56 23.42 3.94 4.78
N ASP A 57 22.88 5.08 4.35
CA ASP A 57 22.34 6.08 5.28
C ASP A 57 21.08 5.57 6.00
N LYS A 58 20.15 4.94 5.27
CA LYS A 58 18.93 4.35 5.84
C LYS A 58 19.21 3.24 6.84
N ARG A 59 20.29 2.48 6.65
CA ARG A 59 20.67 1.34 7.50
C ARG A 59 21.60 1.71 8.66
N SER A 60 22.31 2.83 8.59
CA SER A 60 23.30 3.23 9.59
C SER A 60 22.92 4.45 10.43
N LYS A 61 22.11 5.38 9.89
CA LYS A 61 21.84 6.66 10.54
C LYS A 61 20.66 6.55 11.50
N ASN A 62 20.82 7.23 12.64
CA ASN A 62 19.80 7.35 13.68
C ASN A 62 19.49 8.83 13.91
N VAL A 63 18.27 9.26 13.55
CA VAL A 63 17.82 10.66 13.72
C VAL A 63 17.89 11.15 15.17
N ALA A 64 17.73 10.25 16.15
CA ALA A 64 17.86 10.60 17.57
C ALA A 64 19.31 10.92 17.99
N LYS A 65 20.30 10.66 17.13
CA LYS A 65 21.74 10.89 17.38
C LYS A 65 22.33 12.00 16.51
N MET A 66 21.51 12.89 15.98
CA MET A 66 21.95 14.04 15.17
C MET A 66 22.90 13.65 14.02
N PRO A 67 22.45 12.80 13.09
CA PRO A 67 23.31 12.21 12.07
C PRO A 67 23.77 13.26 11.05
N ARG A 68 24.94 13.00 10.47
CA ARG A 68 25.51 13.80 9.37
C ARG A 68 26.07 12.89 8.28
N ASN A 69 26.09 13.39 7.05
CA ASN A 69 26.79 12.76 5.93
C ASN A 69 27.21 13.81 4.89
N ARG A 70 28.13 13.43 4.01
CA ARG A 70 28.51 14.22 2.83
C ARG A 70 28.31 13.37 1.60
N ILE A 71 27.52 13.86 0.66
CA ILE A 71 27.20 13.16 -0.58
C ILE A 71 28.00 13.80 -1.70
N HIS A 72 28.81 13.00 -2.39
CA HIS A 72 29.60 13.48 -3.52
C HIS A 72 28.71 13.71 -4.74
N ILE A 73 28.78 14.91 -5.31
CA ILE A 73 28.10 15.32 -6.54
C ILE A 73 29.12 16.04 -7.40
N SER A 74 29.58 15.39 -8.47
CA SER A 74 30.63 15.96 -9.33
C SER A 74 30.17 17.27 -9.96
N GLY A 75 31.00 18.30 -9.85
CA GLY A 75 30.74 19.63 -10.40
C GLY A 75 29.81 20.51 -9.56
N LEU A 76 29.34 20.05 -8.39
CA LEU A 76 28.56 20.90 -7.47
C LEU A 76 29.42 22.05 -6.95
N VAL A 77 28.93 23.27 -7.07
CA VAL A 77 29.61 24.49 -6.58
C VAL A 77 29.23 24.73 -5.12
N GLY A 78 30.25 24.97 -4.29
CA GLY A 78 30.07 25.28 -2.87
C GLY A 78 29.40 26.64 -2.66
N ASP A 79 28.78 26.85 -1.49
CA ASP A 79 28.08 28.10 -1.20
C ASP A 79 28.99 29.35 -1.27
N GLU A 80 30.27 29.21 -0.92
CA GLU A 80 31.27 30.29 -0.99
C GLU A 80 31.56 30.75 -2.42
N ASP A 81 31.54 29.82 -3.38
CA ASP A 81 31.82 30.06 -4.79
C ASP A 81 30.54 30.27 -5.61
N ARG A 82 29.36 30.13 -4.98
CA ARG A 82 28.08 30.25 -5.67
C ARG A 82 27.75 31.73 -5.87
N VAL A 83 27.46 32.12 -7.11
CA VAL A 83 26.88 33.44 -7.41
C VAL A 83 25.61 33.58 -6.58
N ALA A 84 25.42 34.73 -5.92
CA ALA A 84 24.30 34.98 -5.02
C ALA A 84 22.95 34.58 -5.64
N THR A 85 22.46 33.40 -5.28
CA THR A 85 21.14 32.88 -5.69
C THR A 85 20.09 33.27 -4.65
N SER A 86 18.85 33.44 -5.09
CA SER A 86 17.67 33.86 -4.33
C SER A 86 17.20 32.94 -3.18
N GLY A 87 17.96 31.91 -2.80
CA GLY A 87 17.55 30.86 -1.86
C GLY A 87 18.35 30.71 -0.57
N GLY A 88 19.30 31.62 -0.29
CA GLY A 88 20.16 31.52 0.90
C GLY A 88 21.19 30.37 0.85
N PRO A 89 21.95 30.15 1.93
CA PRO A 89 22.96 29.09 2.00
C PRO A 89 22.30 27.71 1.93
N LYS A 90 22.83 26.85 1.05
CA LYS A 90 22.33 25.47 0.86
C LYS A 90 23.26 24.44 1.51
N ILE A 91 24.29 24.85 2.23
CA ILE A 91 25.29 24.02 2.91
C ILE A 91 26.04 23.13 1.91
N PHE A 92 26.44 23.71 0.78
CA PHE A 92 27.25 23.03 -0.24
C PHE A 92 28.73 23.31 -0.04
N ASN A 93 29.55 22.28 -0.23
CA ASN A 93 30.99 22.42 -0.45
C ASN A 93 31.28 22.03 -1.91
N ASN A 94 32.40 22.46 -2.46
CA ASN A 94 32.80 22.05 -3.81
C ASN A 94 32.80 20.52 -3.95
N ASN A 95 31.98 20.02 -4.89
CA ASN A 95 31.68 18.62 -5.17
C ASN A 95 30.90 17.84 -4.08
N TYR A 96 30.39 18.49 -3.03
CA TYR A 96 29.72 17.80 -1.93
C TYR A 96 28.46 18.51 -1.43
N LEU A 97 27.38 17.73 -1.35
CA LEU A 97 26.17 18.07 -0.63
C LEU A 97 26.30 17.63 0.83
N ASN A 98 26.31 18.56 1.78
CA ASN A 98 26.33 18.21 3.19
C ASN A 98 24.91 17.96 3.70
N MET A 99 24.69 16.78 4.29
CA MET A 99 23.44 16.38 4.93
C MET A 99 23.57 16.54 6.46
N ASN A 100 22.69 17.33 7.06
CA ASN A 100 22.67 17.57 8.51
C ASN A 100 21.47 16.89 9.18
N SER A 101 21.36 17.03 10.50
CA SER A 101 20.25 16.46 11.28
C SER A 101 18.89 16.90 10.78
N ASP A 102 18.74 18.14 10.30
CA ASP A 102 17.46 18.66 9.80
C ASP A 102 17.05 17.99 8.49
N ASP A 103 18.01 17.69 7.61
CA ASP A 103 17.74 16.90 6.41
C ASP A 103 17.27 15.49 6.76
N TYR A 104 17.94 14.83 7.70
CA TYR A 104 17.52 13.51 8.15
C TYR A 104 16.16 13.55 8.87
N ASN A 105 15.90 14.60 9.65
CA ASN A 105 14.60 14.80 10.29
C ASN A 105 13.50 14.97 9.24
N ALA A 106 13.72 15.80 8.22
CA ALA A 106 12.78 15.99 7.12
C ALA A 106 12.52 14.70 6.34
N ILE A 107 13.51 13.82 6.21
CA ILE A 107 13.39 12.56 5.50
C ILE A 107 12.66 11.50 6.33
N PHE A 108 13.03 11.32 7.60
CA PHE A 108 12.55 10.21 8.42
C PHE A 108 11.30 10.56 9.25
N LEU A 109 11.27 11.72 9.92
CA LEU A 109 10.24 12.02 10.92
C LEU A 109 8.80 11.95 10.37
N PRO A 110 8.48 12.45 9.16
CA PRO A 110 7.11 12.34 8.63
C PRO A 110 6.61 10.89 8.57
N LEU A 111 7.46 9.95 8.14
CA LEU A 111 7.12 8.53 8.12
C LEU A 111 7.04 7.97 9.54
N LEU A 112 8.01 8.29 10.40
CA LEU A 112 8.06 7.79 11.77
C LEU A 112 6.80 8.22 12.56
N HIS A 113 6.38 9.48 12.43
CA HIS A 113 5.14 9.97 13.04
C HIS A 113 3.89 9.26 12.52
N ARG A 114 3.82 8.97 11.21
CA ARG A 114 2.72 8.17 10.64
C ARG A 114 2.68 6.76 11.20
N VAL A 115 3.85 6.10 11.32
CA VAL A 115 3.95 4.78 11.96
C VAL A 115 3.51 4.84 13.42
N GLY A 116 3.95 5.85 14.17
CA GLY A 116 3.52 6.07 15.55
C GLY A 116 2.01 6.29 15.69
N ALA A 117 1.40 7.07 14.78
CA ALA A 117 -0.04 7.30 14.76
C ALA A 117 -0.83 6.01 14.49
N VAL A 118 -0.36 5.18 13.54
CA VAL A 118 -0.96 3.85 13.30
C VAL A 118 -0.87 3.03 14.57
N LEU A 119 0.33 2.86 15.14
CA LEU A 119 0.58 2.07 16.34
C LEU A 119 -0.30 2.49 17.52
N ARG A 120 -0.41 3.80 17.78
CA ARG A 120 -1.32 4.36 18.78
C ARG A 120 -2.76 3.88 18.56
N GLY A 121 -3.29 4.05 17.35
CA GLY A 121 -4.65 3.60 17.03
C GLY A 121 -4.84 2.08 17.19
N GLN A 122 -3.81 1.28 16.93
CA GLN A 122 -3.87 -0.18 17.14
C GLN A 122 -3.95 -0.52 18.64
N LEU A 123 -3.17 0.16 19.47
CA LEU A 123 -3.14 -0.04 20.91
C LEU A 123 -4.44 0.43 21.57
N GLU A 124 -4.92 1.63 21.24
CA GLU A 124 -6.20 2.17 21.74
C GLU A 124 -7.37 1.25 21.39
N MET A 125 -7.42 0.71 20.16
CA MET A 125 -8.46 -0.24 19.77
C MET A 125 -8.32 -1.61 20.47
N ALA A 126 -7.11 -2.07 20.75
CA ALA A 126 -6.92 -3.28 21.55
C ALA A 126 -7.45 -3.07 22.98
N MET A 127 -7.13 -1.92 23.58
CA MET A 127 -7.62 -1.52 24.90
C MET A 127 -9.14 -1.40 24.94
N SER A 128 -9.78 -0.81 23.93
CA SER A 128 -11.24 -0.70 23.85
C SER A 128 -11.93 -2.06 23.80
N LYS A 129 -11.23 -3.08 23.30
CA LYS A 129 -11.68 -4.49 23.28
C LYS A 129 -11.25 -5.29 24.51
N LYS A 130 -10.73 -4.62 25.55
CA LYS A 130 -10.19 -5.25 26.78
C LYS A 130 -9.10 -6.29 26.48
N LYS A 131 -8.31 -6.07 25.43
CA LYS A 131 -7.17 -6.93 25.06
C LYS A 131 -5.88 -6.36 25.63
N VAL A 132 -5.03 -7.26 26.13
CA VAL A 132 -3.75 -6.94 26.75
C VAL A 132 -2.64 -7.15 25.71
N VAL A 133 -2.06 -6.06 25.22
CA VAL A 133 -0.91 -6.11 24.31
C VAL A 133 0.36 -6.21 25.13
N LYS A 134 1.19 -7.22 24.84
CA LYS A 134 2.47 -7.46 25.54
C LYS A 134 3.70 -7.27 24.65
N LYS A 135 3.54 -7.45 23.35
CA LYS A 135 4.64 -7.54 22.39
C LYS A 135 4.29 -6.84 21.09
N ASP A 136 5.25 -6.09 20.56
CA ASP A 136 5.16 -5.46 19.24
C ASP A 136 6.24 -6.05 18.34
N PHE A 137 5.84 -6.61 17.21
CA PHE A 137 6.73 -7.20 16.24
C PHE A 137 6.97 -6.21 15.09
N LEU A 138 8.23 -5.84 14.90
CA LEU A 138 8.64 -5.01 13.77
C LEU A 138 9.00 -5.90 12.58
N ILE A 139 8.15 -5.89 11.55
CA ILE A 139 8.28 -6.77 10.38
C ILE A 139 8.16 -5.91 9.11
N CYS A 140 9.28 -5.60 8.45
CA CYS A 140 9.30 -4.94 7.14
C CYS A 140 10.75 -4.72 6.66
N GLY A 141 10.90 -4.21 5.43
CA GLY A 141 12.19 -3.80 4.87
C GLY A 141 12.87 -2.63 5.61
N LEU A 142 12.10 -1.77 6.28
CA LEU A 142 12.65 -0.65 7.08
C LEU A 142 13.02 -1.03 8.50
N ARG A 143 12.72 -2.26 8.95
CA ARG A 143 12.90 -2.69 10.35
C ARG A 143 14.32 -2.48 10.89
N ALA A 144 15.32 -2.63 10.01
CA ALA A 144 16.72 -2.57 10.38
C ALA A 144 17.20 -1.13 10.58
N ALA A 145 16.41 -0.14 10.12
CA ALA A 145 16.76 1.28 10.22
C ALA A 145 16.88 1.69 11.70
N PRO A 146 18.06 2.15 12.15
CA PRO A 146 18.26 2.59 13.54
C PRO A 146 17.30 3.71 13.95
N SER A 147 16.99 4.61 13.02
CA SER A 147 16.02 5.69 13.20
C SER A 147 14.63 5.18 13.58
N LEU A 148 14.13 4.14 12.90
CA LEU A 148 12.82 3.54 13.19
C LEU A 148 12.82 2.85 14.55
N ARG A 149 13.85 2.05 14.84
CA ARG A 149 13.97 1.31 16.10
C ARG A 149 14.01 2.25 17.30
N SER A 150 14.88 3.27 17.27
CA SER A 150 14.98 4.25 18.35
C SER A 150 13.70 5.07 18.52
N PHE A 151 13.08 5.49 17.41
CA PHE A 151 11.79 6.18 17.47
C PHE A 151 10.71 5.32 18.14
N LEU A 152 10.50 4.08 17.68
CA LEU A 152 9.47 3.19 18.23
C LEU A 152 9.74 2.84 19.69
N SER A 153 10.99 2.58 20.08
CA SER A 153 11.33 2.33 21.48
C SER A 153 11.00 3.52 22.39
N SER A 154 11.30 4.74 21.97
CA SER A 154 10.95 5.94 22.74
C SER A 154 9.45 6.22 22.74
N PHE A 155 8.82 6.08 21.58
CA PHE A 155 7.39 6.30 21.39
C PHE A 155 6.55 5.33 22.24
N LEU A 156 6.89 4.04 22.25
CA LEU A 156 6.22 3.06 23.09
C LEU A 156 6.37 3.36 24.57
N LYS A 157 7.56 3.71 25.04
CA LYS A 157 7.76 4.10 26.45
C LYS A 157 6.89 5.29 26.85
N TYR A 158 6.80 6.31 25.99
CA TYR A 158 5.93 7.46 26.21
C TYR A 158 4.46 7.05 26.21
N LEU A 159 4.02 6.34 25.17
CA LEU A 159 2.62 5.96 24.98
C LEU A 159 2.11 5.02 26.08
N THR A 160 2.94 4.08 26.54
CA THR A 160 2.60 3.14 27.62
C THR A 160 2.33 3.89 28.93
N ARG A 161 3.10 4.94 29.22
CA ARG A 161 2.90 5.83 30.38
C ARG A 161 1.65 6.69 30.24
N GLU A 162 1.45 7.28 29.06
CA GLU A 162 0.29 8.12 28.75
C GLU A 162 -1.02 7.33 28.88
N LEU A 163 -1.08 6.14 28.27
CA LEU A 163 -2.25 5.25 28.29
C LEU A 163 -2.40 4.45 29.59
N LYS A 164 -1.49 4.63 30.56
CA LYS A 164 -1.46 3.91 31.85
C LYS A 164 -1.57 2.39 31.68
N VAL A 165 -0.90 1.85 30.65
CA VAL A 165 -0.87 0.41 30.42
C VAL A 165 -0.05 -0.24 31.56
N PRO A 166 -0.59 -1.26 32.26
CA PRO A 166 0.03 -1.78 33.48
C PRO A 166 1.31 -2.60 33.25
N GLN A 167 1.63 -2.93 32.00
CA GLN A 167 2.81 -3.68 31.62
C GLN A 167 3.62 -2.98 30.53
N GLU A 168 4.92 -3.26 30.48
CA GLU A 168 5.79 -2.81 29.39
C GLU A 168 5.48 -3.57 28.10
N ILE A 169 5.28 -2.83 27.01
CA ILE A 169 5.16 -3.41 25.66
C ILE A 169 6.57 -3.58 25.10
N ARG A 170 7.00 -4.84 24.93
CA ARG A 170 8.33 -5.15 24.41
C ARG A 170 8.36 -5.05 22.88
N LEU A 171 9.20 -4.16 22.35
CA LEU A 171 9.52 -4.14 20.94
C LEU A 171 10.45 -5.33 20.60
N ILE A 172 9.95 -6.24 19.78
CA ILE A 172 10.69 -7.40 19.29
C ILE A 172 11.18 -7.09 17.88
N THR A 173 12.49 -6.94 17.76
CA THR A 173 13.20 -6.94 16.47
C THR A 173 13.77 -8.33 16.27
N THR A 174 13.21 -9.12 15.36
CA THR A 174 13.75 -10.44 15.03
C THR A 174 15.09 -10.30 14.28
N ASN A 175 15.88 -11.37 14.22
CA ASN A 175 17.09 -11.39 13.39
C ASN A 175 16.73 -11.21 11.90
N ASP A 176 17.73 -10.94 11.06
CA ASP A 176 17.47 -10.56 9.68
C ASP A 176 16.82 -11.65 8.82
N GLN A 177 17.04 -12.92 9.15
CA GLN A 177 16.51 -14.05 8.40
C GLN A 177 15.02 -14.30 8.70
N ASP A 178 14.64 -14.24 9.98
CA ASP A 178 13.28 -14.57 10.44
C ASP A 178 12.27 -13.50 10.05
N SER A 179 12.67 -12.22 10.04
CA SER A 179 11.79 -11.12 9.63
C SER A 179 11.44 -11.10 8.16
N VAL A 180 12.42 -11.39 7.26
CA VAL A 180 12.22 -11.23 5.80
C VAL A 180 11.16 -12.21 5.34
N THR A 181 11.16 -13.40 5.92
CA THR A 181 10.24 -14.46 5.57
C THR A 181 8.96 -14.45 6.41
N ALA A 182 8.90 -13.73 7.54
CA ALA A 182 7.74 -13.76 8.44
C ALA A 182 6.39 -13.58 7.73
N VAL A 183 6.29 -12.64 6.78
CA VAL A 183 5.07 -12.42 5.99
C VAL A 183 4.78 -13.60 5.06
N ALA A 184 5.79 -14.08 4.33
CA ALA A 184 5.66 -15.21 3.40
C ALA A 184 5.35 -16.52 4.13
N SER A 185 6.10 -16.82 5.19
CA SER A 185 5.88 -17.96 6.10
C SER A 185 4.49 -17.91 6.71
N GLY A 186 4.04 -16.76 7.19
CA GLY A 186 2.67 -16.57 7.69
C GLY A 186 1.61 -16.80 6.63
N ALA A 187 1.87 -16.43 5.37
CA ALA A 187 0.97 -16.70 4.25
C ALA A 187 0.90 -18.20 3.91
N VAL A 188 2.05 -18.91 3.90
CA VAL A 188 2.10 -20.37 3.70
C VAL A 188 1.35 -21.10 4.81
N LEU A 189 1.64 -20.78 6.07
CA LEU A 189 0.93 -21.36 7.22
C LEU A 189 -0.58 -21.11 7.14
N ARG A 190 -0.99 -19.92 6.68
CA ARG A 190 -2.41 -19.63 6.47
C ARG A 190 -3.01 -20.41 5.31
N ALA A 191 -2.28 -20.62 4.22
CA ALA A 191 -2.75 -21.41 3.09
C ALA A 191 -2.99 -22.87 3.50
N LEU A 192 -2.13 -23.41 4.37
CA LEU A 192 -2.22 -24.77 4.92
C LEU A 192 -3.37 -24.94 5.93
N ASN A 193 -3.74 -23.90 6.67
CA ASN A 193 -4.85 -23.95 7.64
C ASN A 193 -5.85 -22.80 7.44
N LYS A 194 -6.77 -22.99 6.49
CA LYS A 194 -7.82 -22.00 6.18
C LYS A 194 -8.92 -21.92 7.24
N GLN A 195 -9.23 -23.04 7.90
CA GLN A 195 -10.39 -23.17 8.79
C GLN A 195 -10.14 -22.66 10.21
N GLN A 196 -8.98 -22.95 10.81
CA GLN A 196 -8.68 -22.57 12.20
C GLN A 196 -7.78 -21.33 12.32
N GLY A 197 -7.46 -20.67 11.20
CA GLY A 197 -6.68 -19.43 11.22
C GLY A 197 -7.53 -18.22 11.61
N PRO A 198 -6.91 -17.12 12.10
CA PRO A 198 -7.61 -15.92 12.58
C PRO A 198 -8.55 -15.31 11.52
N SER A 199 -9.73 -14.85 11.93
CA SER A 199 -10.68 -14.23 11.01
C SER A 199 -10.10 -12.95 10.41
N ARG A 200 -10.35 -12.70 9.12
CA ARG A 200 -9.86 -11.51 8.41
C ARG A 200 -11.03 -10.64 7.97
N GLN A 201 -11.01 -9.37 8.33
CA GLN A 201 -11.93 -8.35 7.83
C GLN A 201 -11.19 -7.46 6.83
N ALA A 202 -11.77 -7.26 5.64
CA ALA A 202 -11.23 -6.34 4.64
C ALA A 202 -11.42 -4.88 5.10
N TYR A 203 -10.39 -4.05 4.96
CA TYR A 203 -10.40 -2.63 5.36
C TYR A 203 -10.71 -1.67 4.19
N SER A 204 -10.46 -2.09 2.96
CA SER A 204 -10.75 -1.28 1.77
C SER A 204 -11.85 -1.91 0.94
N SER A 205 -12.88 -1.14 0.64
CA SER A 205 -13.83 -1.40 -0.44
C SER A 205 -13.15 -1.03 -1.75
N PHE A 206 -13.05 -1.97 -2.69
CA PHE A 206 -12.75 -1.63 -4.07
C PHE A 206 -14.08 -1.47 -4.80
N GLY A 207 -14.24 -0.35 -5.49
CA GLY A 207 -15.40 -0.06 -6.32
C GLY A 207 -14.95 0.81 -7.48
N PHE A 208 -15.68 0.75 -8.58
CA PHE A 208 -15.50 1.67 -9.70
C PHE A 208 -16.32 2.93 -9.43
N LEU A 209 -15.79 4.10 -9.79
CA LEU A 209 -16.57 5.34 -9.74
C LEU A 209 -17.60 5.28 -10.88
N ARG A 210 -18.85 5.00 -10.51
CA ARG A 210 -20.02 5.14 -11.38
C ARG A 210 -20.63 6.50 -11.06
N ILE A 211 -20.49 7.48 -11.97
CA ILE A 211 -21.19 8.76 -11.84
C ILE A 211 -22.56 8.56 -12.48
N GLU A 212 -23.53 8.11 -11.69
CA GLU A 212 -24.93 8.06 -12.07
C GLU A 212 -25.67 9.13 -11.25
N PRO A 213 -26.60 9.90 -11.84
CA PRO A 213 -27.40 10.86 -11.09
C PRO A 213 -28.43 10.20 -10.14
N TYR A 214 -28.32 8.89 -9.92
CA TYR A 214 -29.26 8.06 -9.17
C TYR A 214 -28.54 7.26 -8.05
N PRO A 215 -29.25 6.80 -7.01
CA PRO A 215 -28.65 6.03 -5.92
C PRO A 215 -27.99 4.72 -6.41
N PRO A 216 -26.82 4.34 -5.87
CA PRO A 216 -26.12 3.13 -6.28
C PRO A 216 -26.94 1.86 -5.96
N PHE A 217 -27.06 0.97 -6.94
CA PHE A 217 -27.72 -0.33 -6.80
C PHE A 217 -26.69 -1.47 -6.74
N LYS A 218 -26.97 -2.49 -5.91
CA LYS A 218 -26.15 -3.70 -5.82
C LYS A 218 -26.46 -4.64 -6.99
N THR A 219 -25.44 -5.16 -7.66
CA THR A 219 -25.57 -6.20 -8.68
C THR A 219 -24.95 -7.51 -8.21
N TYR A 220 -25.51 -8.63 -8.66
CA TYR A 220 -25.03 -9.99 -8.41
C TYR A 220 -24.87 -10.70 -9.75
N HIS A 221 -23.75 -11.37 -9.97
CA HIS A 221 -23.53 -12.22 -11.13
C HIS A 221 -23.44 -13.67 -10.68
N THR A 222 -24.25 -14.52 -11.27
CA THR A 222 -24.24 -15.97 -11.07
C THR A 222 -23.68 -16.64 -12.30
N PHE A 223 -22.95 -17.73 -12.10
CA PHE A 223 -22.44 -18.56 -13.19
C PHE A 223 -22.94 -19.98 -12.99
N GLU A 224 -23.29 -20.65 -14.09
CA GLU A 224 -23.48 -22.08 -14.05
C GLU A 224 -22.16 -22.77 -13.75
N VAL A 225 -22.25 -23.82 -12.92
CA VAL A 225 -21.10 -24.57 -12.41
C VAL A 225 -20.25 -25.14 -13.53
N ASP A 226 -20.93 -25.66 -14.56
CA ASP A 226 -20.33 -26.35 -15.69
C ASP A 226 -20.04 -25.40 -16.87
N ASN A 227 -20.26 -24.09 -16.69
CA ASN A 227 -20.03 -23.13 -17.76
C ASN A 227 -18.53 -23.10 -18.10
N PRO A 228 -18.11 -23.40 -19.35
CA PRO A 228 -16.69 -23.44 -19.70
C PRO A 228 -15.97 -22.12 -19.45
N ARG A 229 -16.67 -20.97 -19.50
CA ARG A 229 -16.09 -19.64 -19.25
C ARG A 229 -16.96 -18.82 -18.31
N LEU A 230 -16.33 -18.21 -17.30
CA LEU A 230 -17.01 -17.33 -16.35
C LEU A 230 -16.96 -15.89 -16.83
N LEU A 231 -17.69 -15.57 -17.90
CA LEU A 231 -17.70 -14.22 -18.49
C LEU A 231 -18.74 -13.33 -17.80
N CYS A 232 -18.28 -12.31 -17.07
CA CYS A 232 -19.16 -11.26 -16.57
C CYS A 232 -19.35 -10.23 -17.67
N GLU A 233 -20.57 -10.09 -18.19
CA GLU A 233 -20.93 -9.12 -19.22
C GLU A 233 -21.83 -8.03 -18.62
N GLU A 234 -21.38 -6.78 -18.74
CA GLU A 234 -22.17 -5.59 -18.45
C GLU A 234 -22.42 -4.87 -19.78
N VAL A 235 -23.68 -4.80 -20.20
CA VAL A 235 -24.09 -4.20 -21.47
C VAL A 235 -24.63 -2.81 -21.22
N LEU A 236 -23.97 -1.81 -21.78
CA LEU A 236 -24.41 -0.43 -21.73
C LEU A 236 -25.38 -0.17 -22.89
N TYR A 237 -26.61 0.21 -22.55
CA TYR A 237 -27.60 0.68 -23.50
C TYR A 237 -27.68 2.20 -23.46
N VAL A 238 -27.83 2.83 -24.63
CA VAL A 238 -28.15 4.25 -24.80
C VAL A 238 -29.47 4.33 -25.55
N SER A 239 -30.32 5.25 -25.12
CA SER A 239 -31.62 5.53 -25.68
C SER A 239 -31.86 7.02 -25.52
N ASP A 240 -32.36 7.66 -26.56
CA ASP A 240 -32.68 9.08 -26.53
C ASP A 240 -34.09 9.33 -25.96
N GLN A 241 -34.91 8.26 -25.83
CA GLN A 241 -36.30 8.34 -25.38
C GLN A 241 -36.61 7.59 -24.07
N ALA A 242 -35.80 6.62 -23.64
CA ALA A 242 -36.04 5.83 -22.45
C ALA A 242 -35.62 6.60 -21.18
N THR A 243 -36.58 7.29 -20.57
CA THR A 243 -36.39 8.03 -19.30
C THR A 243 -36.40 7.13 -18.07
N GLU A 244 -36.87 5.88 -18.19
CA GLU A 244 -37.13 4.99 -17.07
C GLU A 244 -36.36 3.67 -17.19
N SER A 245 -35.36 3.48 -16.30
CA SER A 245 -34.42 2.38 -16.35
C SER A 245 -35.00 1.01 -15.93
N HIS A 246 -36.15 0.99 -15.26
CA HIS A 246 -36.73 -0.20 -14.65
C HIS A 246 -37.56 -1.09 -15.61
N PHE A 247 -37.90 -0.61 -16.82
CA PHE A 247 -38.60 -1.45 -17.78
C PHE A 247 -37.71 -2.54 -18.38
N ALA A 248 -38.30 -3.68 -18.73
CA ALA A 248 -37.57 -4.72 -19.45
C ALA A 248 -37.15 -4.23 -20.84
N LEU A 249 -36.06 -4.77 -21.39
CA LEU A 249 -35.52 -4.34 -22.69
C LEU A 249 -36.53 -4.48 -23.84
N HIS A 250 -37.47 -5.43 -23.73
CA HIS A 250 -38.53 -5.68 -24.71
C HIS A 250 -39.81 -4.86 -24.45
N ASP A 251 -39.84 -3.97 -23.45
CA ASP A 251 -40.95 -3.05 -23.24
C ASP A 251 -41.02 -2.02 -24.39
N LEU A 252 -42.23 -1.68 -24.83
CA LEU A 252 -42.47 -0.72 -25.91
C LEU A 252 -41.78 0.64 -25.64
N ARG A 253 -41.56 0.99 -24.36
CA ARG A 253 -40.88 2.23 -23.92
C ARG A 253 -39.35 2.20 -24.04
N LYS A 254 -38.75 1.07 -24.42
CA LYS A 254 -37.30 0.92 -24.64
C LYS A 254 -36.96 0.52 -26.08
N GLN A 255 -37.89 0.70 -27.02
CA GLN A 255 -37.71 0.28 -28.41
C GLN A 255 -36.53 0.96 -29.13
N ASP A 256 -36.15 2.17 -28.72
CA ASP A 256 -35.02 2.91 -29.28
C ASP A 256 -33.70 2.64 -28.55
N ALA A 257 -33.69 1.76 -27.54
CA ALA A 257 -32.47 1.43 -26.81
C ALA A 257 -31.48 0.64 -27.67
N GLN A 258 -30.29 1.20 -27.85
CA GLN A 258 -29.20 0.63 -28.61
C GLN A 258 -28.05 0.27 -27.69
N VAL A 259 -27.34 -0.83 -27.99
CA VAL A 259 -26.12 -1.18 -27.25
C VAL A 259 -25.03 -0.18 -27.62
N ALA A 260 -24.59 0.63 -26.66
CA ALA A 260 -23.52 1.59 -26.82
C ALA A 260 -22.13 1.00 -26.52
N GLY A 261 -22.09 -0.07 -25.71
CA GLY A 261 -20.84 -0.72 -25.36
C GLY A 261 -21.06 -1.94 -24.48
N LYS A 262 -20.02 -2.77 -24.40
CA LYS A 262 -19.99 -3.96 -23.56
C LYS A 262 -18.69 -3.98 -22.77
N ILE A 263 -18.80 -4.27 -21.49
CA ILE A 263 -17.65 -4.59 -20.64
C ILE A 263 -17.73 -6.09 -20.39
N ILE A 264 -16.72 -6.82 -20.87
CA ILE A 264 -16.61 -8.26 -20.67
C ILE A 264 -15.40 -8.53 -19.80
N ILE A 265 -15.60 -9.18 -18.67
CA ILE A 265 -14.54 -9.58 -17.76
C ILE A 265 -14.51 -11.10 -17.70
N ASP A 266 -13.39 -11.69 -18.13
CA ASP A 266 -13.17 -13.12 -18.04
C ASP A 266 -12.68 -13.49 -16.64
N MET A 267 -13.57 -14.10 -15.85
CA MET A 267 -13.31 -14.55 -14.51
C MET A 267 -12.97 -16.05 -14.45
N THR A 268 -12.75 -16.71 -15.58
CA THR A 268 -12.52 -18.17 -15.64
C THR A 268 -11.29 -18.59 -14.82
N PHE A 269 -10.26 -17.74 -14.77
CA PHE A 269 -9.07 -17.93 -13.94
C PHE A 269 -9.40 -18.13 -12.45
N LEU A 270 -10.54 -17.60 -11.97
CA LEU A 270 -10.95 -17.82 -10.59
C LEU A 270 -11.25 -19.29 -10.32
N ARG A 271 -11.89 -20.00 -11.27
CA ARG A 271 -12.14 -21.43 -11.17
C ARG A 271 -10.87 -22.22 -11.43
N ASP A 272 -10.20 -21.93 -12.54
CA ASP A 272 -9.09 -22.77 -13.03
C ASP A 272 -7.88 -22.72 -12.09
N GLU A 273 -7.66 -21.60 -11.39
CA GLU A 273 -6.62 -21.47 -10.36
C GLU A 273 -7.12 -21.84 -8.95
N GLY A 274 -8.34 -22.38 -8.82
CA GLY A 274 -8.92 -22.80 -7.53
C GLY A 274 -9.16 -21.66 -6.54
N LYS A 275 -9.34 -20.42 -7.03
CA LYS A 275 -9.60 -19.22 -6.22
C LYS A 275 -11.05 -19.10 -5.77
N ILE A 276 -11.97 -19.74 -6.48
CA ILE A 276 -13.36 -20.00 -6.04
C ILE A 276 -13.55 -21.50 -5.86
N LEU A 277 -14.33 -21.86 -4.85
CA LEU A 277 -14.76 -23.24 -4.62
C LEU A 277 -16.24 -23.33 -4.97
N HIS A 278 -16.65 -24.45 -5.54
CA HIS A 278 -18.06 -24.73 -5.72
C HIS A 278 -18.74 -24.79 -4.34
N VAL A 279 -19.68 -23.89 -4.08
CA VAL A 279 -20.46 -23.87 -2.85
C VAL A 279 -21.87 -24.29 -3.20
N PHE A 280 -22.23 -25.52 -2.84
CA PHE A 280 -23.63 -25.92 -2.81
C PHE A 280 -24.32 -25.08 -1.72
N PRO A 281 -25.36 -24.32 -2.05
CA PRO A 281 -26.03 -23.51 -1.04
C PRO A 281 -26.67 -24.44 0.00
N THR A 282 -26.40 -24.17 1.28
CA THR A 282 -27.21 -24.71 2.37
C THR A 282 -28.56 -23.98 2.36
N PRO A 283 -29.70 -24.68 2.29
CA PRO A 283 -31.00 -24.04 2.35
C PRO A 283 -31.16 -23.27 3.66
N ASP A 284 -31.70 -22.05 3.60
CA ASP A 284 -32.21 -21.41 4.81
C ASP A 284 -33.50 -22.10 5.31
N GLU A 285 -34.03 -21.65 6.45
CA GLU A 285 -35.24 -22.22 7.07
C GLU A 285 -36.49 -22.18 6.16
N ASN A 286 -36.45 -21.44 5.05
CA ASN A 286 -37.50 -21.30 4.04
C ASN A 286 -37.11 -21.88 2.67
N GLY A 287 -35.97 -22.58 2.56
CA GLY A 287 -35.51 -23.21 1.31
C GLY A 287 -34.80 -22.29 0.31
N MET A 288 -34.49 -21.05 0.67
CA MET A 288 -33.85 -20.07 -0.23
C MET A 288 -32.34 -20.01 -0.02
N SER A 289 -31.60 -19.97 -1.13
CA SER A 289 -30.14 -20.09 -1.20
C SER A 289 -29.44 -18.73 -1.32
N GLN A 290 -28.55 -18.36 -0.40
CA GLN A 290 -27.77 -17.11 -0.49
C GLN A 290 -26.25 -17.36 -0.60
N GLY A 291 -25.61 -16.76 -1.62
CA GLY A 291 -24.19 -16.91 -1.94
C GLY A 291 -23.26 -15.95 -1.18
N LYS A 292 -21.99 -16.35 -1.01
CA LYS A 292 -20.96 -15.63 -0.24
C LYS A 292 -19.74 -15.28 -1.12
N ASP A 293 -19.13 -14.13 -0.84
CA ASP A 293 -18.17 -13.39 -1.69
C ASP A 293 -16.69 -13.66 -1.32
N ILE A 294 -15.77 -13.71 -2.31
CA ILE A 294 -14.31 -13.82 -2.13
C ILE A 294 -13.53 -13.23 -3.33
N THR A 295 -12.48 -12.42 -3.11
CA THR A 295 -11.34 -12.26 -4.05
C THR A 295 -10.05 -11.76 -3.36
N ARG A 296 -8.87 -12.30 -3.74
CA ARG A 296 -7.52 -11.75 -3.42
C ARG A 296 -6.50 -11.98 -4.54
N ASN A 297 -5.84 -10.87 -4.94
CA ASN A 297 -4.86 -10.63 -6.04
C ASN A 297 -5.49 -10.38 -7.42
N LEU A 298 -5.41 -9.11 -7.86
CA LEU A 298 -5.87 -8.64 -9.16
C LEU A 298 -4.68 -8.18 -10.00
N ARG A 299 -4.59 -8.72 -11.22
CA ARG A 299 -3.74 -8.23 -12.29
C ARG A 299 -4.65 -7.62 -13.35
N TYR A 300 -4.28 -6.46 -13.89
CA TYR A 300 -5.05 -5.81 -14.94
C TYR A 300 -4.14 -5.33 -16.07
N GLU A 301 -4.68 -5.34 -17.29
CA GLU A 301 -4.01 -4.87 -18.50
C GLU A 301 -4.98 -3.99 -19.30
N ALA A 302 -4.53 -2.80 -19.68
CA ALA A 302 -5.23 -1.93 -20.60
C ALA A 302 -4.68 -2.18 -22.01
N ARG A 303 -5.54 -2.59 -22.95
CA ARG A 303 -5.17 -2.95 -24.33
C ARG A 303 -5.84 -2.01 -25.35
N TYR A 304 -5.10 -1.67 -26.40
CA TYR A 304 -5.63 -0.94 -27.56
C TYR A 304 -5.13 -1.54 -28.88
N PRO A 305 -6.00 -1.72 -29.89
CA PRO A 305 -7.46 -1.61 -29.82
C PRO A 305 -8.09 -2.59 -28.80
N ALA A 306 -9.34 -2.36 -28.40
CA ALA A 306 -10.02 -3.10 -27.33
C ALA A 306 -10.46 -4.52 -27.74
N ASN A 307 -9.64 -5.22 -28.52
CA ASN A 307 -9.86 -6.57 -29.00
C ASN A 307 -8.63 -7.45 -28.68
N GLU A 308 -8.69 -8.74 -29.00
CA GLU A 308 -7.62 -9.70 -28.70
C GLU A 308 -6.29 -9.39 -29.42
N SER A 309 -6.37 -8.66 -30.56
CA SER A 309 -5.20 -8.14 -31.27
C SER A 309 -4.60 -6.87 -30.64
N GLY A 310 -5.24 -6.34 -29.60
CA GLY A 310 -4.86 -5.15 -28.86
C GLY A 310 -3.53 -5.29 -28.14
N LYS A 311 -2.61 -4.36 -28.40
CA LYS A 311 -1.35 -4.26 -27.66
C LYS A 311 -1.60 -3.72 -26.27
N VAL A 312 -0.95 -4.31 -25.27
CA VAL A 312 -0.95 -3.82 -23.89
C VAL A 312 -0.32 -2.44 -23.86
N GLN A 313 -1.13 -1.45 -23.53
CA GLN A 313 -0.70 -0.06 -23.33
C GLN A 313 -0.20 0.15 -21.90
N LYS A 314 -0.80 -0.57 -20.94
CA LYS A 314 -0.41 -0.49 -19.52
C LYS A 314 -0.79 -1.77 -18.80
N ALA A 315 0.05 -2.24 -17.89
CA ALA A 315 -0.24 -3.36 -17.01
C ALA A 315 0.03 -2.97 -15.56
N GLY A 316 -0.72 -3.56 -14.64
CA GLY A 316 -0.54 -3.36 -13.22
C GLY A 316 -0.92 -4.59 -12.42
N GLN A 317 -0.34 -4.67 -11.23
CA GLN A 317 -0.64 -5.72 -10.26
C GLN A 317 -0.85 -5.05 -8.91
N ILE A 318 -1.96 -5.38 -8.26
CA ILE A 318 -2.25 -4.89 -6.90
C ILE A 318 -2.34 -6.08 -5.95
N SER A 319 -1.54 -6.04 -4.89
CA SER A 319 -1.57 -6.98 -3.77
C SER A 319 -2.49 -6.44 -2.68
N ILE A 320 -3.51 -7.21 -2.30
CA ILE A 320 -4.53 -6.81 -1.32
C ILE A 320 -4.05 -7.07 0.14
N ALA A 321 -2.79 -7.47 0.33
CA ALA A 321 -2.25 -7.82 1.66
C ALA A 321 -2.15 -6.62 2.63
N ALA A 322 -2.14 -5.38 2.14
CA ALA A 322 -1.99 -4.17 2.96
C ALA A 322 -3.30 -3.64 3.58
N ALA A 323 -4.43 -4.36 3.46
CA ALA A 323 -5.77 -3.87 3.80
C ALA A 323 -6.40 -4.55 5.04
N PHE A 324 -5.63 -4.87 6.09
CA PHE A 324 -6.18 -5.45 7.33
C PHE A 324 -6.34 -4.40 8.44
N ARG A 325 -7.44 -4.53 9.20
CA ARG A 325 -7.73 -3.69 10.36
C ARG A 325 -6.71 -4.00 11.49
N PRO A 326 -6.23 -3.00 12.24
CA PRO A 326 -5.45 -3.27 13.43
C PRO A 326 -6.20 -4.15 14.45
N GLY A 327 -5.48 -4.93 15.26
CA GLY A 327 -6.08 -5.71 16.35
C GLY A 327 -6.93 -6.91 15.95
N THR A 328 -6.73 -7.49 14.76
CA THR A 328 -7.20 -8.84 14.41
C THR A 328 -6.07 -9.83 14.66
N GLY A 329 -5.91 -10.23 15.93
CA GLY A 329 -5.11 -11.37 16.37
C GLY A 329 -5.99 -12.59 16.55
#